data_AF-A0A840UIN9-F1
#
_entry.id   AF-A0A840UIN9-F1
#
_cell.length_a   1.000
_cell.length_b   1.000
_cell.length_c   1.000
_cell.angle_alpha   90.00
_cell.angle_beta   90.00
_cell.angle_gamma   90.00
#
_symmetry.space_group_name_H-M   'P 1'
#
loop_
_entity.id
_entity.type
_entity.pdbx_description
1 polymer ?
#
loop_
_entity_poly.entity_id
_entity_poly.type
_entity_poly.pdbx_seq_one_letter_code
_entity_poly.pdbx_strand_id
1 'polypeptide(L)' 'MNKAYKFRIYPNTEQSIMIAKTFGCTRFIYNRMLSDRIEHYKTTKQSL' A
#
# COMPACT_ATOMS: atom_id res chain seq x y z
N MET A 1 20.91 16.95 -10.17
CA MET A 1 20.52 16.23 -11.40
C MET A 1 19.81 14.94 -10.98
N ASN A 2 18.47 14.90 -11.03
CA ASN A 2 17.71 13.74 -10.54
C ASN A 2 17.65 12.67 -11.65
N LYS A 3 18.19 11.48 -11.38
CA LYS A 3 18.08 10.32 -12.27
C LYS A 3 17.02 9.38 -11.73
N ALA A 4 16.08 8.98 -12.59
CA ALA A 4 15.13 7.92 -12.30
C ALA A 4 15.51 6.68 -13.12
N TYR A 5 15.38 5.51 -12.53
CA TYR A 5 15.65 4.24 -13.19
C TYR A 5 14.39 3.40 -13.29
N LYS A 6 14.20 2.76 -14.44
CA LYS A 6 13.11 1.82 -14.68
C LYS A 6 13.71 0.44 -14.89
N PHE A 7 13.38 -0.48 -13.99
CA PHE A 7 13.81 -1.88 -14.08
C PHE A 7 12.62 -2.81 -14.07
N ARG A 8 12.77 -3.95 -14.76
CA ARG A 8 11.85 -5.08 -14.66
C ARG A 8 12.48 -6.14 -13.76
N ILE A 9 11.75 -6.56 -12.74
CA ILE A 9 12.20 -7.58 -11.78
C ILE A 9 11.62 -8.92 -12.22
N TYR A 10 12.43 -9.98 -12.17
CA TYR A 10 12.02 -11.36 -12.43
C TYR A 10 12.26 -12.18 -11.16
N PRO A 11 11.33 -12.14 -10.19
CA PRO A 11 11.49 -12.82 -8.92
C PRO A 11 11.40 -14.34 -9.10
N ASN A 12 12.15 -15.08 -8.29
CA ASN A 12 11.93 -16.51 -8.12
C ASN A 12 10.66 -16.77 -7.27
N THR A 13 10.31 -18.05 -7.08
CA THR A 13 9.09 -18.43 -6.36
C THR A 13 9.04 -17.87 -4.93
N GLU A 14 10.13 -17.98 -4.18
CA GLU A 14 10.18 -17.50 -2.79
C GLU A 14 10.05 -15.98 -2.70
N GLN A 15 10.75 -15.26 -3.58
CA GLN A 15 10.68 -13.81 -3.69
C GLN A 15 9.26 -13.35 -4.05
N SER A 16 8.60 -14.04 -4.97
CA SER A 16 7.22 -13.73 -5.38
C SER A 16 6.25 -13.86 -4.21
N ILE A 17 6.39 -14.93 -3.42
CA ILE A 17 5.59 -15.16 -2.22
C ILE A 17 5.85 -14.05 -1.19
N MET A 18 7.11 -13.70 -0.96
CA MET A 18 7.49 -12.65 -0.01
C MET A 18 6.91 -11.28 -0.44
N ILE A 19 7.06 -10.91 -1.71
CA ILE A 19 6.51 -9.68 -2.30
C ILE A 19 4.99 -9.64 -2.13
N ALA A 20 4.30 -10.73 -2.45
CA ALA A 20 2.85 -10.81 -2.31
C ALA A 20 2.39 -10.65 -0.86
N LYS A 21 3.07 -11.29 0.10
CA LYS A 21 2.78 -11.15 1.53
C LYS A 21 3.00 -9.72 2.00
N THR A 22 4.14 -9.12 1.67
CA THR A 22 4.50 -7.76 2.09
C THR A 22 3.56 -6.72 1.52
N PHE A 23 3.41 -6.67 0.19
CA PHE A 23 2.52 -5.67 -0.42
C PHE A 23 1.05 -5.94 -0.14
N GLY A 24 0.67 -7.21 0.02
CA GLY A 24 -0.69 -7.61 0.40
C GLY A 24 -1.07 -7.09 1.79
N CYS A 25 -0.22 -7.32 2.80
CA CYS A 25 -0.52 -6.87 4.16
C CYS A 25 -0.49 -5.34 4.28
N THR A 26 0.48 -4.66 3.66
CA THR A 26 0.53 -3.20 3.64
C THR A 26 -0.70 -2.60 2.96
N ARG A 27 -1.11 -3.14 1.81
CA ARG A 27 -2.31 -2.68 1.09
C ARG A 27 -3.57 -2.87 1.93
N PHE A 28 -3.70 -4.01 2.62
CA PHE A 28 -4.85 -4.27 3.48
C PHE A 28 -4.97 -3.23 4.61
N ILE A 29 -3.90 -3.02 5.36
CA ILE A 29 -3.91 -2.06 6.48
C ILE A 29 -4.13 -0.63 5.98
N TYR A 30 -3.46 -0.23 4.89
CA TYR A 30 -3.66 1.09 4.30
C TYR A 30 -5.12 1.32 3.91
N ASN A 31 -5.73 0.36 3.22
CA ASN A 31 -7.13 0.47 2.79
C ASN A 31 -8.10 0.50 3.98
N ARG A 32 -7.83 -0.28 5.04
CA ARG A 32 -8.63 -0.24 6.27
C ARG A 32 -8.57 1.13 6.92
N MET A 33 -7.37 1.65 7.16
CA MET A 33 -7.18 2.98 7.76
C MET A 33 -7.74 4.11 6.89
N LEU A 34 -7.62 4.00 5.56
CA LEU A 34 -8.22 4.96 4.64
C LEU A 34 -9.75 4.93 4.75
N SER A 35 -10.36 3.75 4.80
CA SER A 35 -11.80 3.60 5.01
C SER A 35 -12.25 4.27 6.31
N ASP A 36 -11.54 4.01 7.40
CA ASP A 36 -11.86 4.57 8.72
C ASP A 36 -11.76 6.11 8.72
N ARG A 37 -10.74 6.67 8.04
CA ARG A 37 -10.60 8.13 7.86
C ARG A 37 -11.73 8.73 7.03
N ILE A 38 -12.15 8.05 5.96
CA ILE A 38 -13.27 8.50 5.13
C ILE A 38 -14.57 8.49 5.93
N GLU A 39 -14.81 7.43 6.71
CA GLU A 39 -16.00 7.31 7.56
C GLU A 39 -16.03 8.39 8.65
N HIS A 40 -14.90 8.62 9.33
CA HIS A 40 -14.77 9.68 10.31
C HIS A 40 -15.11 11.05 9.70
N TYR A 41 -14.50 11.39 8.56
CA TYR A 41 -14.76 12.66 7.89
C TYR A 41 -16.23 12.82 7.46
N LYS A 42 -16.88 11.74 7.01
CA LYS A 42 -18.31 11.79 6.66
C LYS A 42 -19.17 12.16 7.85
N THR A 43 -18.84 11.66 9.04
CA THR A 43 -19.59 11.86 10.28
C THR A 43 -19.27 13.20 10.96
N THR A 44 -18.00 13.58 11.04
CA THR A 44 -17.55 14.75 11.82
C THR A 44 -17.29 15.99 10.98
N LYS A 45 -17.11 15.84 9.66
CA LYS A 45 -16.56 16.86 8.75
C LYS A 45 -15.17 17.37 9.14
N GLN A 46 -14.47 16.63 10.00
CA GLN A 46 -13.12 16.94 10.46
C GLN A 46 -12.16 15.88 9.90
N SER A 47 -10.94 16.31 9.55
CA SER A 47 -9.85 15.39 9.25
C SER A 47 -9.34 14.76 10.54
N LEU A 48 -9.09 13.45 10.50
CA LEU A 48 -8.32 12.71 11.51
C LEU A 48 -6.85 13.13 11.49
#